data_AF-R2QYS5-F1
#
_entry.id   AF-R2QYS5-F1
#
_cell.length_a   1.000
_cell.length_b   1.000
_cell.length_c   1.000
_cell.angle_alpha   90.00
_cell.angle_beta   90.00
_cell.angle_gamma   90.00
#
_symmetry.space_group_name_H-M   'P 1'
#
loop_
_entity.id
_entity.type
_entity.pdbx_description
1 polymer ?
#
loop_
_entity_poly.entity_id
_entity_poly.type
_entity_poly.pdbx_seq_one_letter_code
_entity_poly.pdbx_strand_id
1 'polypeptide(L)'
;MKNIRNMDVEWGYEGELGPKHWHTLCDWFSTGAKYPYQSPINLSKNLINGESSSRAIDFCYKTEEFTEKEFKNTFHFVPPNTESYIIFEDEKYYLTDIHFHTPSEHTLDGEHSQLEFHLVHMNNSGDNLVVGCLFSITTDENKFSKNETAMKWKSETHQQWFDPSIFLPEEKSHFHYLGSLTTPPTKGPVHWFVFNTVQKMHHDFFERIHEGMLPFNNRPVQALNGRKIYFSE
;
A
#
# COMPACT_ATOMS: atom_id res chain seq x y z
N MET A 1 27.54 -4.20 24.31
CA MET A 1 26.55 -3.53 23.43
C MET A 1 25.80 -4.64 22.72
N LYS A 2 24.46 -4.70 22.80
CA LYS A 2 23.69 -5.71 22.07
C LYS A 2 23.82 -5.40 20.58
N ASN A 3 24.24 -6.37 19.77
CA ASN A 3 24.21 -6.24 18.31
C ASN A 3 22.74 -6.21 17.87
N ILE A 4 22.18 -5.01 17.71
CA ILE A 4 20.85 -4.82 17.14
C ILE A 4 20.96 -5.22 15.66
N ARG A 5 20.14 -6.18 15.22
CA ARG A 5 20.06 -6.51 13.78
C ARG A 5 19.40 -5.33 13.09
N ASN A 6 19.78 -5.03 11.85
CA ASN A 6 19.24 -3.90 11.11
C ASN A 6 17.69 -3.87 11.03
N MET A 7 17.05 -5.04 11.09
CA MET A 7 15.58 -5.20 11.08
C MET A 7 14.91 -4.87 12.43
N ASP A 8 15.68 -4.83 13.51
CA ASP A 8 15.22 -4.52 14.87
C ASP A 8 15.43 -3.02 15.21
N VAL A 9 15.91 -2.20 14.26
CA VAL A 9 16.12 -0.76 14.44
C VAL A 9 14.77 -0.05 14.53
N GLU A 10 14.60 0.74 15.58
CA GLU A 10 13.39 1.50 15.82
C GLU A 10 13.26 2.66 14.83
N TRP A 11 12.03 2.90 14.36
CA TRP A 11 11.66 3.98 13.46
C TRP A 11 10.15 4.24 13.64
N GLY A 12 9.72 5.44 13.28
CA GLY A 12 8.33 5.89 13.36
C GLY A 12 8.05 7.03 12.39
N TYR A 13 7.01 7.81 12.65
CA TYR A 13 6.57 8.89 11.74
C TYR A 13 6.87 10.31 12.25
N GLU A 14 7.47 10.45 13.44
CA GLU A 14 7.74 11.73 14.09
C GLU A 14 9.15 11.83 14.69
N GLY A 15 9.57 13.07 14.96
CA GLY A 15 10.81 13.38 15.67
C GLY A 15 12.06 12.78 14.99
N GLU A 16 13.04 12.42 15.82
CA GLU A 16 14.32 11.83 15.37
C GLU A 16 14.17 10.43 14.74
N LEU A 17 13.01 9.79 14.91
CA LEU A 17 12.68 8.50 14.31
C LEU A 17 11.82 8.64 13.04
N GLY A 18 11.48 9.87 12.66
CA GLY A 18 10.57 10.17 11.57
C GLY A 18 11.17 10.03 10.16
N PRO A 19 10.36 10.19 9.10
CA PRO A 19 10.76 9.87 7.73
C PRO A 19 11.96 10.64 7.20
N LYS A 20 12.16 11.88 7.70
CA LYS A 20 13.33 12.71 7.35
C LYS A 20 14.64 12.10 7.86
N HIS A 21 14.59 11.28 8.91
CA HIS A 21 15.75 10.74 9.61
C HIS A 21 15.94 9.23 9.38
N TRP A 22 14.99 8.51 8.78
CA TRP A 22 15.11 7.05 8.58
C TRP A 22 16.45 6.60 7.99
N HIS A 23 16.96 7.32 6.98
CA HIS A 23 18.23 7.01 6.34
C HIS A 23 19.47 7.13 7.24
N THR A 24 19.37 7.81 8.39
CA THR A 24 20.46 7.96 9.37
C THR A 24 20.39 6.94 10.51
N LEU A 25 19.29 6.19 10.63
CA LEU A 25 19.08 5.29 11.78
C LEU A 25 19.95 4.03 11.71
N CYS A 26 20.23 3.53 10.51
CA CYS A 26 21.19 2.44 10.30
C CYS A 26 21.66 2.36 8.83
N ASP A 27 22.75 1.62 8.60
CA ASP A 27 23.34 1.43 7.27
C ASP A 27 22.37 0.80 6.26
N TRP A 28 21.47 -0.07 6.74
CA TRP A 28 20.50 -0.73 5.87
C TRP A 28 19.44 0.23 5.32
N PHE A 29 18.93 1.11 6.18
CA PHE A 29 17.99 2.16 5.77
C PHE A 29 18.70 3.19 4.89
N SER A 30 19.93 3.57 5.24
CA SER A 30 20.77 4.44 4.40
C SER A 30 20.95 3.86 2.99
N THR A 31 21.18 2.55 2.89
CA THR A 31 21.37 1.88 1.60
C THR A 31 20.12 1.91 0.74
N GLY A 32 18.95 1.62 1.30
CA GLY A 32 17.71 1.67 0.53
C GLY A 32 17.29 3.09 0.15
N ALA A 33 17.55 4.08 1.02
CA ALA A 33 17.28 5.50 0.73
C ALA A 33 18.10 6.06 -0.45
N LYS A 34 19.19 5.40 -0.86
CA LYS A 34 19.97 5.77 -2.07
C LYS A 34 19.26 5.43 -3.38
N TYR A 35 18.23 4.58 -3.36
CA TYR A 35 17.48 4.27 -4.57
C TYR A 35 16.76 5.53 -5.08
N PRO A 36 17.00 5.97 -6.33
CA PRO A 36 16.63 7.32 -6.78
C PRO A 36 15.13 7.53 -6.96
N TYR A 37 14.35 6.47 -7.15
CA TYR A 37 12.90 6.57 -7.39
C TYR A 37 12.12 6.22 -6.11
N GLN A 38 12.30 7.01 -5.06
CA GLN A 38 11.58 6.81 -3.79
C GLN A 38 10.07 7.02 -3.93
N SER A 39 9.27 6.30 -3.13
CA SER A 39 7.81 6.45 -3.01
C SER A 39 7.43 6.97 -1.61
N PRO A 40 6.24 7.58 -1.44
CA PRO A 40 5.20 7.85 -2.44
C PRO A 40 5.53 9.06 -3.32
N ILE A 41 4.69 9.33 -4.32
CA ILE A 41 4.81 10.50 -5.21
C ILE A 41 3.46 11.19 -5.41
N ASN A 42 3.49 12.42 -5.92
CA ASN A 42 2.32 13.05 -6.48
C ASN A 42 1.99 12.45 -7.86
N LEU A 43 0.71 12.13 -8.08
CA LEU A 43 0.17 11.58 -9.31
C LEU A 43 -0.80 12.59 -9.93
N SER A 44 -0.57 12.89 -11.20
CA SER A 44 -1.40 13.82 -11.97
C SER A 44 -1.31 13.47 -13.44
N LYS A 45 -2.39 13.67 -14.20
CA LYS A 45 -2.37 13.45 -15.65
C LYS A 45 -1.35 14.35 -16.36
N ASN A 46 -1.04 15.52 -15.80
CA ASN A 46 -0.03 16.44 -16.34
C ASN A 46 1.42 15.98 -16.12
N LEU A 47 1.63 14.97 -15.26
CA LEU A 47 2.95 14.41 -14.96
C LEU A 47 3.24 13.12 -15.76
N ILE A 48 2.30 12.68 -16.60
CA ILE A 48 2.47 11.51 -17.45
C ILE A 48 3.52 11.82 -18.51
N ASN A 49 4.56 10.99 -18.56
CA ASN A 49 5.69 11.10 -19.49
C ASN A 49 6.14 9.72 -20.01
N GLY A 50 5.44 8.64 -19.63
CA GLY A 50 5.51 7.34 -20.26
C GLY A 50 4.58 7.27 -21.47
N GLU A 51 5.00 6.54 -22.51
CA GLU A 51 4.11 6.26 -23.64
C GLU A 51 2.97 5.36 -23.19
N SER A 52 1.76 5.59 -23.71
CA SER A 52 0.59 4.75 -23.44
C SER A 52 0.75 3.41 -24.16
N SER A 53 1.59 2.54 -23.62
CA SER A 53 1.48 1.10 -23.83
C SER A 53 0.64 0.57 -22.67
N SER A 54 -0.52 -0.01 -22.97
CA SER A 54 -1.31 -0.73 -21.97
C SER A 54 -0.41 -1.73 -21.25
N ARG A 55 0.00 -1.39 -20.02
CA ARG A 55 0.70 -2.28 -19.12
C ARG A 55 -0.37 -2.99 -18.30
N ALA A 56 -1.07 -3.89 -18.99
CA ALA A 56 -2.17 -4.63 -18.42
C ALA A 56 -1.73 -5.35 -17.14
N ILE A 57 -2.59 -5.29 -16.14
CA ILE A 57 -2.43 -5.92 -14.85
C ILE A 57 -3.68 -6.76 -14.61
N ASP A 58 -3.49 -8.08 -14.51
CA ASP A 58 -4.61 -9.01 -14.35
C ASP A 58 -4.72 -9.46 -12.90
N PHE A 59 -5.86 -9.20 -12.28
CA PHE A 59 -6.14 -9.57 -10.91
C PHE A 59 -6.73 -10.97 -10.83
N CYS A 60 -5.97 -11.92 -10.28
CA CYS A 60 -6.39 -13.29 -10.01
C CYS A 60 -6.68 -13.47 -8.52
N TYR A 61 -7.66 -12.71 -8.03
CA TYR A 61 -8.09 -12.73 -6.63
C TYR A 61 -9.23 -13.71 -6.41
N LYS A 62 -9.28 -14.26 -5.20
CA LYS A 62 -10.38 -15.10 -4.74
C LYS A 62 -10.59 -14.89 -3.25
N THR A 63 -11.73 -15.34 -2.74
CA THR A 63 -11.93 -15.44 -1.29
C THR A 63 -10.84 -16.34 -0.69
N GLU A 64 -10.06 -15.80 0.24
CA GLU A 64 -9.06 -16.54 1.00
C GLU A 64 -9.06 -16.11 2.48
N GLU A 65 -8.28 -16.82 3.29
CA GLU A 65 -8.08 -16.50 4.70
C GLU A 65 -7.04 -15.38 4.88
N PHE A 66 -7.28 -14.50 5.84
CA PHE A 66 -6.33 -13.51 6.33
C PHE A 66 -6.20 -13.63 7.85
N THR A 67 -5.00 -13.31 8.33
CA THR A 67 -4.71 -13.13 9.75
C THR A 67 -4.42 -11.66 10.01
N GLU A 68 -5.01 -11.14 11.08
CA GLU A 68 -4.69 -9.81 11.58
C GLU A 68 -3.31 -9.81 12.22
N LYS A 69 -2.48 -8.87 11.79
CA LYS A 69 -1.21 -8.56 12.45
C LYS A 69 -1.10 -7.06 12.67
N GLU A 70 -0.53 -6.70 13.81
CA GLU A 70 -0.09 -5.33 14.04
C GLU A 70 1.39 -5.23 13.72
N PHE A 71 1.75 -4.32 12.83
CA PHE A 71 3.14 -3.97 12.56
C PHE A 71 3.30 -2.47 12.64
N LYS A 72 4.19 -2.01 13.54
CA LYS A 72 4.44 -0.57 13.77
C LYS A 72 3.15 0.21 13.98
N ASN A 73 2.24 -0.35 14.77
CA ASN A 73 0.97 0.25 15.14
C ASN A 73 0.11 0.59 13.91
N THR A 74 0.23 -0.23 12.87
CA THR A 74 -0.65 -0.27 11.69
C THR A 74 -1.23 -1.67 11.60
N PHE A 75 -2.49 -1.78 11.19
CA PHE A 75 -3.19 -3.04 11.01
C PHE A 75 -2.85 -3.65 9.64
N HIS A 76 -2.58 -4.96 9.61
CA HIS A 76 -2.26 -5.72 8.42
C HIS A 76 -3.19 -6.94 8.30
N PHE A 77 -3.70 -7.18 7.09
CA PHE A 77 -4.27 -8.46 6.69
C PHE A 77 -3.19 -9.28 5.98
N VAL A 78 -2.74 -10.36 6.61
CA VAL A 78 -1.72 -11.24 6.04
C VAL A 78 -2.34 -12.59 5.63
N PRO A 79 -2.36 -12.93 4.33
CA PRO A 79 -2.85 -14.23 3.87
C PRO A 79 -1.80 -15.31 4.18
N PRO A 80 -2.10 -16.31 5.03
CA PRO A 80 -1.12 -17.33 5.40
C PRO A 80 -0.78 -18.27 4.23
N ASN A 81 -1.69 -18.41 3.26
CA ASN A 81 -1.54 -19.32 2.12
C ASN A 81 -1.21 -18.61 0.81
N THR A 82 -1.22 -17.27 0.78
CA THR A 82 -0.88 -16.41 -0.36
C THR A 82 -1.52 -16.89 -1.67
N GLU A 83 -2.84 -17.08 -1.68
CA GLU A 83 -3.51 -17.75 -2.79
C GLU A 83 -3.93 -16.81 -3.92
N SER A 84 -4.21 -15.55 -3.60
CA SER A 84 -4.47 -14.50 -4.59
C SER A 84 -3.17 -13.96 -5.18
N TYR A 85 -3.21 -13.58 -6.45
CA TYR A 85 -2.05 -13.04 -7.14
C TYR A 85 -2.45 -12.08 -8.26
N ILE A 86 -1.47 -11.36 -8.77
CA ILE A 86 -1.55 -10.52 -9.96
C ILE A 86 -0.65 -11.11 -11.04
N ILE A 87 -1.06 -10.99 -12.30
CA ILE A 87 -0.19 -11.20 -13.46
C ILE A 87 0.21 -9.83 -14.02
N PHE A 88 1.51 -9.60 -14.14
CA PHE A 88 2.09 -8.42 -14.77
C PHE A 88 3.32 -8.85 -15.57
N GLU A 89 3.38 -8.48 -16.85
CA GLU A 89 4.47 -8.86 -17.77
C GLU A 89 4.75 -10.38 -17.77
N ASP A 90 3.68 -11.18 -17.85
CA ASP A 90 3.69 -12.65 -17.81
C ASP A 90 4.25 -13.28 -16.51
N GLU A 91 4.51 -12.47 -15.47
CA GLU A 91 4.94 -12.93 -14.16
C GLU A 91 3.82 -12.88 -13.11
N LYS A 92 3.83 -13.86 -12.20
CA LYS A 92 2.92 -13.88 -11.05
C LYS A 92 3.54 -13.20 -9.84
N TYR A 93 2.80 -12.24 -9.27
CA TYR A 93 3.09 -11.61 -7.99
C TYR A 93 2.02 -12.02 -7.00
N TYR A 94 2.39 -12.80 -5.98
CA TYR A 94 1.47 -13.33 -4.97
C TYR A 94 1.18 -12.28 -3.92
N LEU A 95 -0.09 -12.13 -3.52
CA LEU A 95 -0.49 -11.22 -2.45
C LEU A 95 0.10 -11.71 -1.12
N THR A 96 0.81 -10.82 -0.43
CA THR A 96 1.53 -11.14 0.81
C THR A 96 1.05 -10.33 2.00
N ASP A 97 0.43 -9.18 1.76
CA ASP A 97 0.05 -8.25 2.81
C ASP A 97 -0.95 -7.22 2.28
N ILE A 98 -1.89 -6.80 3.11
CA ILE A 98 -2.74 -5.64 2.89
C ILE A 98 -2.69 -4.76 4.14
N HIS A 99 -2.30 -3.51 3.99
CA HIS A 99 -2.30 -2.53 5.08
C HIS A 99 -2.79 -1.18 4.58
N PHE A 100 -2.89 -0.21 5.49
CA PHE A 100 -3.40 1.11 5.15
C PHE A 100 -2.56 2.24 5.74
N HIS A 101 -2.70 3.41 5.11
CA HIS A 101 -2.12 4.66 5.54
C HIS A 101 -3.17 5.75 5.74
N THR A 102 -3.08 6.48 6.85
CA THR A 102 -3.88 7.68 7.13
C THR A 102 -2.97 8.90 7.38
N PRO A 103 -3.20 10.03 6.68
CA PRO A 103 -3.88 10.11 5.39
C PRO A 103 -3.18 9.24 4.32
N SER A 104 -3.68 9.25 3.09
CA SER A 104 -2.99 8.60 1.96
C SER A 104 -1.51 9.00 1.85
N GLU A 105 -0.68 8.11 1.33
CA GLU A 105 0.73 8.38 1.07
C GLU A 105 0.91 9.07 -0.28
N HIS A 106 0.26 8.55 -1.32
CA HIS A 106 0.18 9.20 -2.62
C HIS A 106 -0.78 10.38 -2.56
N THR A 107 -0.48 11.40 -3.37
CA THR A 107 -1.40 12.50 -3.63
C THR A 107 -1.92 12.43 -5.05
N LEU A 108 -3.17 12.83 -5.25
CA LEU A 108 -3.73 13.11 -6.58
C LEU A 108 -3.80 14.61 -6.77
N ASP A 109 -3.15 15.13 -7.82
CA ASP A 109 -3.08 16.57 -8.12
C ASP A 109 -2.65 17.44 -6.91
N GLY A 110 -1.79 16.89 -6.05
CA GLY A 110 -1.25 17.55 -4.86
C GLY A 110 -2.06 17.32 -3.57
N GLU A 111 -3.22 16.68 -3.65
CA GLU A 111 -4.12 16.48 -2.52
C GLU A 111 -4.09 15.05 -1.98
N HIS A 112 -4.10 14.93 -0.66
CA HIS A 112 -4.22 13.64 0.02
C HIS A 112 -5.69 13.21 0.09
N SER A 113 -5.95 11.93 -0.19
CA SER A 113 -7.14 11.24 0.29
C SER A 113 -7.03 10.93 1.78
N GLN A 114 -8.17 10.67 2.44
CA GLN A 114 -8.20 10.39 3.89
C GLN A 114 -7.55 9.05 4.25
N LEU A 115 -7.52 8.10 3.31
CA LEU A 115 -7.02 6.76 3.52
C LEU A 115 -6.46 6.19 2.22
N GLU A 116 -5.42 5.37 2.32
CA GLU A 116 -4.89 4.59 1.20
C GLU A 116 -4.59 3.16 1.65
N PHE A 117 -5.12 2.17 0.94
CA PHE A 117 -4.73 0.78 1.12
C PHE A 117 -3.62 0.40 0.15
N HIS A 118 -2.63 -0.33 0.67
CA HIS A 118 -1.59 -0.99 -0.12
C HIS A 118 -1.82 -2.48 -0.10
N LEU A 119 -2.04 -3.06 -1.28
CA LEU A 119 -2.03 -4.51 -1.48
C LEU A 119 -0.64 -4.88 -2.02
N VAL A 120 0.17 -5.51 -1.18
CA VAL A 120 1.58 -5.82 -1.46
C VAL A 120 1.70 -7.23 -2.02
N HIS A 121 2.34 -7.33 -3.16
CA HIS A 121 2.59 -8.57 -3.87
C HIS A 121 4.07 -8.81 -4.09
N MET A 122 4.46 -10.08 -4.13
CA MET A 122 5.85 -10.48 -4.36
C MET A 122 5.92 -11.67 -5.32
N ASN A 123 6.81 -11.62 -6.31
CA ASN A 123 7.07 -12.75 -7.19
C ASN A 123 8.06 -13.76 -6.53
N ASN A 124 8.30 -14.89 -7.20
CA ASN A 124 9.23 -15.92 -6.69
C ASN A 124 10.70 -15.46 -6.63
N SER A 125 11.05 -14.38 -7.33
CA SER A 125 12.38 -13.76 -7.30
C SER A 125 12.55 -12.79 -6.12
N GLY A 126 11.47 -12.46 -5.41
CA GLY A 126 11.47 -11.50 -4.30
C GLY A 126 11.27 -10.04 -4.74
N ASP A 127 10.86 -9.79 -5.98
CA ASP A 127 10.52 -8.47 -6.48
C ASP A 127 9.11 -8.09 -6.05
N ASN A 128 8.93 -6.84 -5.63
CA ASN A 128 7.65 -6.34 -5.13
C ASN A 128 6.85 -5.58 -6.18
N LEU A 129 5.54 -5.76 -6.11
CA LEU A 129 4.53 -4.99 -6.81
C LEU A 129 3.47 -4.56 -5.79
N VAL A 130 3.11 -3.28 -5.75
CA VAL A 130 2.12 -2.75 -4.81
C VAL A 130 0.99 -2.08 -5.57
N VAL A 131 -0.23 -2.39 -5.14
CA VAL A 131 -1.45 -1.75 -5.64
C VAL A 131 -1.98 -0.78 -4.58
N GLY A 132 -2.05 0.51 -4.93
CA GLY A 132 -2.58 1.58 -4.09
C GLY A 132 -4.05 1.87 -4.40
N CYS A 133 -4.90 1.85 -3.37
CA CYS A 133 -6.34 2.12 -3.46
C CYS A 133 -6.71 3.27 -2.52
N LEU A 134 -7.22 4.36 -3.08
CA LEU A 134 -7.52 5.59 -2.34
C LEU A 134 -8.97 5.61 -1.84
N PHE A 135 -9.18 6.14 -0.64
CA PHE A 135 -10.50 6.20 0.00
C PHE A 135 -10.74 7.55 0.70
N SER A 136 -12.02 7.94 0.66
CA SER A 136 -12.65 8.88 1.58
C SER A 136 -13.50 8.10 2.58
N ILE A 137 -13.64 8.62 3.80
CA ILE A 137 -14.47 8.04 4.85
C ILE A 137 -15.87 8.65 4.76
N THR A 138 -16.89 7.80 4.83
CA THR A 138 -18.30 8.22 4.78
C THR A 138 -19.14 7.45 5.79
N THR A 139 -20.32 7.98 6.10
CA THR A 139 -21.41 7.27 6.80
C THR A 139 -22.48 6.75 5.84
N ASP A 140 -22.34 6.97 4.53
CA ASP A 140 -23.23 6.40 3.52
C ASP A 140 -23.03 4.88 3.44
N GLU A 141 -24.12 4.12 3.43
CA GLU A 141 -24.08 2.67 3.27
C GLU A 141 -23.38 2.26 1.96
N ASN A 142 -22.45 1.31 2.04
CA ASN A 142 -21.66 0.80 0.91
C ASN A 142 -21.10 -0.60 1.19
N LYS A 143 -20.27 -1.15 0.27
CA LYS A 143 -19.68 -2.51 0.39
C LYS A 143 -18.82 -2.76 1.64
N PHE A 144 -18.46 -1.71 2.40
CA PHE A 144 -17.73 -1.83 3.67
C PHE A 144 -18.65 -1.71 4.90
N SER A 145 -19.92 -1.40 4.71
CA SER A 145 -20.88 -1.35 5.80
C SER A 145 -21.06 -2.69 6.49
N LYS A 146 -21.39 -2.66 7.78
CA LYS A 146 -21.51 -3.85 8.64
C LYS A 146 -22.46 -4.92 8.08
N ASN A 147 -23.56 -4.52 7.44
CA ASN A 147 -24.57 -5.43 6.91
C ASN A 147 -24.38 -5.79 5.43
N GLU A 148 -23.52 -5.07 4.71
CA GLU A 148 -23.30 -5.22 3.27
C GLU A 148 -21.96 -5.90 2.96
N THR A 149 -21.01 -5.87 3.90
CA THR A 149 -19.66 -6.37 3.65
C THR A 149 -19.62 -7.88 3.45
N ALA A 150 -18.92 -8.30 2.39
CA ALA A 150 -18.62 -9.70 2.15
C ALA A 150 -17.53 -10.24 3.10
N MET A 151 -16.85 -9.37 3.86
CA MET A 151 -15.80 -9.77 4.79
C MET A 151 -16.37 -10.45 6.03
N LYS A 152 -15.94 -11.69 6.28
CA LYS A 152 -16.28 -12.44 7.48
C LYS A 152 -15.17 -12.31 8.50
N TRP A 153 -15.49 -11.82 9.69
CA TRP A 153 -14.55 -11.65 10.79
C TRP A 153 -14.80 -12.67 11.88
N LYS A 154 -13.74 -13.33 12.33
CA LYS A 154 -13.75 -14.23 13.48
C LYS A 154 -12.79 -13.69 14.54
N SER A 155 -13.33 -12.82 15.39
CA SER A 155 -12.54 -12.05 16.37
C SER A 155 -11.84 -12.95 17.39
N GLU A 156 -12.39 -14.12 17.74
CA GLU A 156 -11.78 -15.02 18.73
C GLU A 156 -10.46 -15.62 18.24
N THR A 157 -10.28 -15.69 16.93
CA THR A 157 -9.08 -16.27 16.31
C THR A 157 -8.32 -15.26 15.45
N HIS A 158 -8.69 -13.97 15.47
CA HIS A 158 -8.06 -12.91 14.69
C HIS A 158 -7.97 -13.24 13.18
N GLN A 159 -8.99 -13.91 12.66
CA GLN A 159 -9.05 -14.36 11.27
C GLN A 159 -10.15 -13.64 10.50
N GLN A 160 -9.90 -13.46 9.20
CA GLN A 160 -10.84 -12.89 8.26
C GLN A 160 -10.91 -13.72 6.98
N TRP A 161 -12.07 -13.71 6.32
CA TRP A 161 -12.23 -14.30 4.99
C TRP A 161 -12.90 -13.31 4.07
N PHE A 162 -12.24 -12.99 2.97
CA PHE A 162 -12.77 -12.11 1.94
C PHE A 162 -12.00 -12.26 0.62
N ASP A 163 -12.61 -11.78 -0.45
CA ASP A 163 -11.95 -11.59 -1.74
C ASP A 163 -11.27 -10.20 -1.76
N PRO A 164 -9.94 -10.11 -1.97
CA PRO A 164 -9.22 -8.83 -1.95
C PRO A 164 -9.71 -7.80 -2.97
N SER A 165 -10.47 -8.23 -3.99
CA SER A 165 -11.09 -7.34 -4.96
C SER A 165 -12.05 -6.33 -4.34
N ILE A 166 -12.53 -6.56 -3.10
CA ILE A 166 -13.33 -5.60 -2.34
C ILE A 166 -12.63 -4.25 -2.17
N PHE A 167 -11.30 -4.21 -2.13
CA PHE A 167 -10.54 -2.95 -2.04
C PHE A 167 -10.34 -2.25 -3.38
N LEU A 168 -10.54 -2.94 -4.51
CA LEU A 168 -10.34 -2.36 -5.82
C LEU A 168 -11.59 -1.54 -6.24
N PRO A 169 -11.41 -0.41 -6.94
CA PRO A 169 -12.52 0.35 -7.53
C PRO A 169 -13.16 -0.41 -8.69
N GLU A 170 -14.39 -0.05 -9.08
CA GLU A 170 -15.01 -0.57 -10.31
C GLU A 170 -14.26 -0.04 -11.54
N GLU A 171 -14.03 1.27 -11.60
CA GLU A 171 -13.21 1.93 -12.61
C GLU A 171 -11.72 1.65 -12.36
N LYS A 172 -11.07 0.95 -13.29
CA LYS A 172 -9.70 0.45 -13.12
C LYS A 172 -8.63 1.38 -13.65
N SER A 173 -8.96 2.61 -14.05
CA SER A 173 -7.96 3.57 -14.52
C SER A 173 -6.92 3.84 -13.42
N HIS A 174 -5.65 3.72 -13.77
CA HIS A 174 -4.56 3.73 -12.80
C HIS A 174 -3.28 4.34 -13.36
N PHE A 175 -2.46 4.86 -12.45
CA PHE A 175 -1.08 5.22 -12.73
C PHE A 175 -0.18 4.00 -12.52
N HIS A 176 0.85 3.87 -13.37
CA HIS A 176 1.94 2.93 -13.16
C HIS A 176 3.28 3.66 -13.09
N TYR A 177 4.13 3.31 -12.13
CA TYR A 177 5.50 3.83 -12.06
C TYR A 177 6.44 2.88 -11.30
N LEU A 178 7.76 3.07 -11.47
CA LEU A 178 8.78 2.41 -10.64
C LEU A 178 9.11 3.26 -9.42
N GLY A 179 8.97 2.65 -8.26
CA GLY A 179 9.10 3.30 -6.96
C GLY A 179 9.95 2.49 -5.97
N SER A 180 9.72 2.76 -4.68
CA SER A 180 10.32 2.03 -3.56
C SER A 180 9.23 1.56 -2.59
N LEU A 181 9.63 0.80 -1.56
CA LEU A 181 8.86 0.73 -0.32
C LEU A 181 8.72 2.12 0.30
N THR A 182 7.60 2.38 0.96
CA THR A 182 7.31 3.64 1.65
C THR A 182 7.66 3.62 3.13
N THR A 183 8.07 2.46 3.64
CA THR A 183 8.63 2.28 4.98
C THR A 183 10.08 1.78 4.90
N PRO A 184 10.89 1.95 5.95
CA PRO A 184 12.25 1.42 6.00
C PRO A 184 12.31 -0.07 5.65
N PRO A 185 13.28 -0.51 4.81
CA PRO A 185 14.47 0.22 4.40
C PRO A 185 14.28 1.16 3.18
N THR A 186 13.05 1.44 2.76
CA THR A 186 12.72 2.28 1.59
C THR A 186 13.40 1.81 0.31
N LYS A 187 13.54 0.49 0.17
CA LYS A 187 14.25 -0.16 -0.94
C LYS A 187 13.36 -0.21 -2.18
N GLY A 188 13.96 0.00 -3.34
CA GLY A 188 13.37 -0.31 -4.65
C GLY A 188 14.26 -1.29 -5.44
N PRO A 189 13.86 -1.64 -6.67
CA PRO A 189 12.64 -1.19 -7.35
C PRO A 189 11.37 -1.85 -6.80
N VAL A 190 10.25 -1.14 -6.86
CA VAL A 190 8.89 -1.64 -6.61
C VAL A 190 8.00 -1.18 -7.75
N HIS A 191 7.22 -2.08 -8.35
CA HIS A 191 6.20 -1.70 -9.32
C HIS A 191 4.98 -1.15 -8.58
N TRP A 192 4.62 0.11 -8.83
CA TRP A 192 3.45 0.73 -8.22
C TRP A 192 2.31 0.86 -9.22
N PHE A 193 1.13 0.40 -8.85
CA PHE A 193 -0.13 0.61 -9.57
C PHE A 193 -1.10 1.32 -8.65
N VAL A 194 -1.40 2.59 -8.91
CA VAL A 194 -2.27 3.39 -8.03
C VAL A 194 -3.51 3.80 -8.81
N PHE A 195 -4.67 3.34 -8.37
CA PHE A 195 -5.94 3.71 -9.01
C PHE A 195 -6.22 5.20 -8.83
N ASN A 196 -6.77 5.84 -9.87
CA ASN A 196 -7.12 7.27 -9.79
C ASN A 196 -8.47 7.51 -9.09
N THR A 197 -9.26 6.45 -8.89
CA THR A 197 -10.60 6.55 -8.30
C THR A 197 -10.51 6.56 -6.78
N VAL A 198 -10.99 7.65 -6.18
CA VAL A 198 -11.17 7.75 -4.72
C VAL A 198 -12.49 7.08 -4.35
N GLN A 199 -12.39 5.93 -3.70
CA GLN A 199 -13.54 5.15 -3.26
C GLN A 199 -14.11 5.70 -1.95
N LYS A 200 -15.27 5.18 -1.55
CA LYS A 200 -15.89 5.45 -0.25
C LYS A 200 -15.69 4.25 0.67
N MET A 201 -15.18 4.49 1.87
CA MET A 201 -15.09 3.52 2.96
C MET A 201 -16.08 3.90 4.05
N HIS A 202 -16.90 2.94 4.47
CA HIS A 202 -17.80 3.15 5.60
C HIS A 202 -17.01 3.36 6.90
N HIS A 203 -17.41 4.35 7.69
CA HIS A 203 -16.80 4.72 8.96
C HIS A 203 -16.59 3.52 9.91
N ASP A 204 -17.60 2.67 10.09
CA ASP A 204 -17.49 1.49 10.98
C ASP A 204 -16.37 0.52 10.58
N PHE A 205 -16.10 0.37 9.28
CA PHE A 205 -15.00 -0.47 8.82
C PHE A 205 -13.66 0.17 9.16
N PHE A 206 -13.55 1.49 8.91
CA PHE A 206 -12.37 2.27 9.23
C PHE A 206 -12.05 2.22 10.72
N GLU A 207 -13.03 2.50 11.59
CA GLU A 207 -12.84 2.46 13.04
C GLU A 207 -12.37 1.07 13.51
N ARG A 208 -12.96 -0.01 12.96
CA ARG A 208 -12.58 -1.39 13.32
C ARG A 208 -11.11 -1.71 13.09
N ILE A 209 -10.48 -1.11 12.08
CA ILE A 209 -9.07 -1.35 11.73
C ILE A 209 -8.14 -0.24 12.24
N HIS A 210 -8.67 0.92 12.61
CA HIS A 210 -7.90 2.08 13.04
C HIS A 210 -7.86 2.23 14.56
N GLU A 211 -8.82 1.67 15.29
CA GLU A 211 -8.84 1.73 16.76
C GLU A 211 -7.54 1.16 17.35
N GLY A 212 -6.85 1.99 18.14
CA GLY A 212 -5.56 1.64 18.75
C GLY A 212 -4.33 1.76 17.83
N MET A 213 -4.51 2.11 16.57
CA MET A 213 -3.43 2.33 15.60
C MET A 213 -2.89 3.76 15.65
N LEU A 214 -1.82 4.03 14.89
CA LEU A 214 -1.27 5.38 14.77
C LEU A 214 -2.30 6.36 14.17
N PRO A 215 -2.40 7.59 14.70
CA PRO A 215 -3.27 8.61 14.12
C PRO A 215 -2.84 8.99 12.70
N PHE A 216 -1.53 8.90 12.42
CA PHE A 216 -0.99 9.02 11.09
C PHE A 216 0.26 8.17 10.89
N ASN A 217 0.42 7.66 9.68
CA ASN A 217 1.49 6.75 9.31
C ASN A 217 1.90 6.91 7.84
N ASN A 218 1.79 8.12 7.29
CA ASN A 218 2.10 8.41 5.89
C ASN A 218 3.48 9.07 5.73
N ARG A 219 4.32 8.51 4.87
CA ARG A 219 5.58 9.13 4.44
C ARG A 219 5.27 10.33 3.53
N PRO A 220 6.00 11.45 3.64
CA PRO A 220 5.89 12.56 2.70
C PRO A 220 6.17 12.14 1.25
N VAL A 221 5.53 12.82 0.29
CA VAL A 221 5.81 12.63 -1.15
C VAL A 221 7.28 12.89 -1.50
N GLN A 222 7.79 12.13 -2.45
CA GLN A 222 9.19 12.11 -2.86
C GLN A 222 9.37 12.73 -4.26
N ALA A 223 10.57 13.21 -4.55
CA ALA A 223 10.88 13.85 -5.83
C ALA A 223 10.79 12.84 -6.99
N LEU A 224 10.23 13.26 -8.13
CA LEU A 224 10.04 12.37 -9.29
C LEU A 224 11.36 11.89 -9.93
N ASN A 225 12.41 12.71 -9.86
CA ASN A 225 13.75 12.40 -10.39
C ASN A 225 13.75 11.92 -11.85
N GLY A 226 12.86 12.47 -12.68
CA GLY A 226 12.76 12.13 -14.10
C GLY A 226 12.21 10.73 -14.41
N ARG A 227 11.69 10.01 -13.40
CA ARG A 227 11.10 8.69 -13.61
C ARG A 227 9.91 8.75 -14.57
N LYS A 228 9.66 7.64 -15.28
CA LYS A 228 8.49 7.50 -16.12
C LYS A 228 7.25 7.21 -15.29
N ILE A 229 6.18 7.93 -15.58
CA ILE A 229 4.83 7.72 -15.05
C ILE A 229 3.93 7.39 -16.25
N TYR A 230 3.26 6.26 -16.17
CA TYR A 230 2.31 5.77 -17.15
C TYR A 230 0.90 5.92 -16.59
N PHE A 231 -0.08 5.95 -17.48
CA PHE A 231 -1.49 5.95 -17.11
C PHE A 231 -2.26 5.04 -18.06
N SER A 232 -3.09 4.18 -17.49
CA SER A 232 -4.00 3.29 -18.19
C SER A 232 -5.42 3.72 -17.86
N GLU A 233 -6.28 3.79 -18.88
CA GLU A 233 -7.72 4.01 -18.73
C GLU A 233 -8.45 2.72 -18.33
#